data_AF-A0A0A9ZG03-F1
#
_entry.id   AF-A0A0A9ZG03-F1
#
_cell.length_a   1.000
_cell.length_b   1.000
_cell.length_c   1.000
_cell.angle_alpha   90.00
_cell.angle_beta   90.00
_cell.angle_gamma   90.00
#
_symmetry.space_group_name_H-M   'P 1'
#
loop_
_entity.id
_entity.type
_entity.pdbx_description
1 polymer ?
#
loop_
_entity_poly.entity_id
_entity_poly.type
_entity_poly.pdbx_seq_one_letter_code
_entity_poly.pdbx_strand_id
1 'polypeptide(L)'
;MSHLIGYDITMDDLQNFRQLKSRCPGHPERGITPGVEVTTGPLGQGIANGVGMAIGVSHLAKLYNKPNLPIFNNFIYVVCGDGCLQEGVAAEAISLAGTLKLGRLIVLYDNNNIQIDGSTNLSFTEDIQKRFESMGWHYQYISHGDTDIDGIEKAVEVAKNITDKPSIISIKTTIGYASKKQGTADVHGAP
;
A
#
# COMPACT_ATOMS: atom_id res chain seq x y z
N MET A 1 -1.07 -4.49 13.56
CA MET A 1 -2.46 -4.08 13.26
C MET A 1 -3.47 -5.17 13.60
N SER A 2 -3.46 -6.35 12.95
CA SER A 2 -4.48 -7.40 13.14
C SER A 2 -4.78 -7.74 14.61
N HIS A 3 -3.75 -7.95 15.43
CA HIS A 3 -3.89 -8.18 16.88
C HIS A 3 -4.67 -7.06 17.59
N LEU A 4 -4.29 -5.80 17.36
CA LEU A 4 -4.85 -4.64 18.06
C LEU A 4 -6.30 -4.36 17.68
N ILE A 5 -6.70 -4.70 16.46
CA ILE A 5 -8.06 -4.46 15.95
C ILE A 5 -8.97 -5.69 16.10
N GLY A 6 -8.53 -6.71 16.85
CA GLY A 6 -9.37 -7.84 17.26
C GLY A 6 -9.52 -8.98 16.25
N TYR A 7 -8.67 -9.07 15.23
CA TYR A 7 -8.55 -10.32 14.48
C TYR A 7 -8.03 -11.43 15.40
N ASP A 8 -8.28 -12.68 15.02
CA ASP A 8 -7.76 -13.87 15.69
C ASP A 8 -6.24 -14.02 15.47
N ILE A 9 -5.48 -13.11 16.07
CA ILE A 9 -4.02 -13.08 16.21
C ILE A 9 -3.74 -12.60 17.63
N THR A 10 -3.12 -13.45 18.43
CA THR A 10 -2.81 -13.20 19.84
C THR A 10 -1.42 -12.57 20.02
N MET A 11 -1.10 -12.13 21.24
CA MET A 11 0.26 -11.70 21.57
C MET A 11 1.26 -12.86 21.45
N ASP A 12 0.85 -14.08 21.80
CA ASP A 12 1.69 -15.28 21.69
C ASP A 12 2.02 -15.59 20.22
N ASP A 13 1.07 -15.39 19.29
CA ASP A 13 1.33 -15.52 17.85
C ASP A 13 2.42 -14.54 17.40
N LEU A 14 2.37 -13.28 17.88
CA LEU A 14 3.38 -12.26 17.57
C LEU A 14 4.76 -12.60 18.13
N GLN A 15 4.82 -13.13 19.36
CA GLN A 15 6.08 -13.59 19.96
C GLN A 15 6.70 -14.77 19.21
N ASN A 16 5.87 -15.54 18.50
CA ASN A 16 6.30 -16.64 17.63
C ASN A 16 6.49 -16.20 16.16
N PHE A 17 6.76 -14.93 15.89
CA PHE A 17 7.05 -14.44 14.55
C PHE A 17 8.19 -15.24 13.89
N ARG A 18 7.98 -15.63 12.62
CA ARG A 18 8.92 -16.41 11.79
C ARG A 18 9.29 -17.79 12.35
N GLN A 19 8.59 -18.30 13.36
CA GLN A 19 8.79 -19.66 13.87
C GLN A 19 8.02 -20.68 13.02
N LEU A 20 8.53 -21.92 12.97
CA LEU A 20 7.90 -23.01 12.22
C LEU A 20 6.45 -23.23 12.69
N LYS A 21 5.50 -23.28 11.74
CA LYS A 21 4.04 -23.44 11.97
C LYS A 21 3.37 -22.26 12.70
N SER A 22 4.07 -21.14 12.87
CA SER A 22 3.46 -19.91 13.40
C SER A 22 2.41 -19.33 12.45
N ARG A 23 1.41 -18.65 13.02
CA ARG A 23 0.42 -17.85 12.29
C ARG A 23 0.94 -16.47 11.89
N CYS A 24 2.17 -16.15 12.30
CA CYS A 24 2.91 -14.94 11.92
C CYS A 24 4.16 -15.32 11.10
N PRO A 25 3.99 -15.80 9.85
CA PRO A 25 5.11 -16.10 8.94
C PRO A 25 5.91 -14.83 8.58
N GLY A 26 7.08 -15.02 7.98
CA GLY A 26 7.99 -13.92 7.66
C GLY A 26 7.50 -12.94 6.60
N HIS A 27 6.59 -13.40 5.74
CA HIS A 27 5.78 -12.59 4.84
C HIS A 27 4.33 -13.04 4.98
N PRO A 28 3.35 -12.14 4.81
CA PRO A 28 1.94 -12.47 5.09
C PRO A 28 1.39 -13.46 4.06
N GLU A 29 0.66 -14.47 4.56
CA GLU A 29 0.09 -15.54 3.75
C GLU A 29 -1.43 -15.64 3.94
N ARG A 30 -2.17 -15.53 2.83
CA ARG A 30 -3.64 -15.68 2.83
C ARG A 30 -4.02 -17.09 3.26
N GLY A 31 -4.94 -17.19 4.20
CA GLY A 31 -5.43 -18.47 4.74
C GLY A 31 -4.63 -19.01 5.92
N ILE A 32 -3.48 -18.40 6.25
CA ILE A 32 -2.70 -18.71 7.47
C ILE A 32 -2.94 -17.64 8.53
N THR A 33 -2.78 -16.36 8.16
CA THR A 33 -2.90 -15.23 9.09
C THR A 33 -4.25 -14.53 8.91
N PRO A 34 -5.15 -14.50 9.91
CA PRO A 34 -6.40 -13.75 9.79
C PRO A 34 -6.19 -12.26 9.49
N GLY A 35 -7.04 -11.74 8.61
CA GLY A 35 -6.96 -10.36 8.12
C GLY A 35 -5.95 -10.15 6.98
N VAL A 36 -5.23 -11.20 6.54
CA VAL A 36 -4.42 -11.14 5.32
C VAL A 36 -5.27 -11.48 4.10
N GLU A 37 -5.56 -10.46 3.30
CA GLU A 37 -6.40 -10.57 2.10
C GLU A 37 -5.71 -11.35 0.96
N VAL A 38 -4.39 -11.17 0.81
CA VAL A 38 -3.56 -11.79 -0.24
C VAL A 38 -2.17 -12.14 0.29
N THR A 39 -1.56 -13.18 -0.27
CA THR A 39 -0.15 -13.50 0.02
C THR A 39 0.75 -12.49 -0.71
N THR A 40 1.63 -11.83 0.04
CA THR A 40 2.63 -10.89 -0.50
C THR A 40 4.03 -11.24 0.00
N GLY A 41 5.03 -10.44 -0.35
CA GLY A 41 6.45 -10.75 -0.16
C GLY A 41 7.21 -10.52 -1.46
N PRO A 42 6.83 -11.20 -2.56
CA PRO A 42 7.26 -10.82 -3.90
C PRO A 42 6.78 -9.40 -4.20
N LEU A 43 7.73 -8.48 -4.42
CA LEU A 43 7.47 -7.06 -4.60
C LEU A 43 6.58 -6.82 -5.84
N GLY A 44 5.81 -5.73 -5.82
CA GLY A 44 4.89 -5.33 -6.89
C GLY A 44 3.55 -6.08 -6.93
N GLN A 45 3.51 -7.35 -6.50
CA GLN A 45 2.29 -8.18 -6.55
C GLN A 45 1.12 -7.61 -5.73
N GLY A 46 1.42 -7.01 -4.57
CA GLY A 46 0.39 -6.37 -3.72
C GLY A 46 -0.37 -5.24 -4.44
N ILE A 47 0.32 -4.47 -5.29
CA ILE A 47 -0.30 -3.42 -6.11
C ILE A 47 -1.22 -4.05 -7.16
N ALA A 48 -0.73 -5.05 -7.91
CA ALA A 48 -1.52 -5.75 -8.91
C ALA A 48 -2.78 -6.41 -8.32
N ASN A 49 -2.66 -7.03 -7.15
CA ASN A 49 -3.78 -7.57 -6.39
C ASN A 49 -4.79 -6.49 -6.01
N GLY A 50 -4.34 -5.35 -5.48
CA GLY A 50 -5.19 -4.22 -5.11
C GLY A 50 -5.95 -3.65 -6.31
N VAL A 51 -5.29 -3.56 -7.48
CA VAL A 51 -5.95 -3.19 -8.75
C VAL A 51 -7.05 -4.20 -9.10
N GLY A 52 -6.77 -5.50 -9.03
CA GLY A 52 -7.78 -6.54 -9.27
C GLY A 52 -8.99 -6.45 -8.33
N MET A 53 -8.76 -6.22 -7.04
CA MET A 53 -9.82 -5.99 -6.06
C MET A 53 -10.65 -4.74 -6.37
N ALA A 54 -9.99 -3.65 -6.80
CA ALA A 54 -10.64 -2.41 -7.19
C ALA A 54 -11.49 -2.55 -8.46
N ILE A 55 -11.03 -3.37 -9.43
CA ILE A 55 -11.83 -3.78 -10.59
C ILE A 55 -13.07 -4.57 -10.13
N GLY A 56 -12.88 -5.55 -9.23
CA GLY A 56 -13.95 -6.37 -8.68
C GLY A 56 -15.05 -5.54 -8.00
N VAL A 57 -14.70 -4.68 -7.05
CA VAL A 57 -15.69 -3.83 -6.36
C VAL A 57 -16.39 -2.87 -7.32
N SER A 58 -15.67 -2.31 -8.29
CA SER A 58 -16.25 -1.39 -9.28
C SER A 58 -17.24 -2.10 -10.20
N HIS A 59 -16.92 -3.33 -10.62
CA HIS A 59 -17.80 -4.17 -11.41
C HIS A 59 -19.07 -4.55 -10.64
N LEU A 60 -18.92 -5.05 -9.40
CA LEU A 60 -20.05 -5.42 -8.54
C LEU A 60 -20.95 -4.22 -8.22
N ALA A 61 -20.36 -3.05 -7.92
CA ALA A 61 -21.10 -1.81 -7.71
C ALA A 61 -21.94 -1.45 -8.93
N LYS A 62 -21.40 -1.60 -10.16
CA LYS A 62 -22.12 -1.29 -11.39
C LYS A 62 -23.28 -2.25 -11.65
N LEU A 63 -23.11 -3.54 -11.33
CA LEU A 63 -24.15 -4.55 -11.52
C LEU A 63 -25.29 -4.45 -10.51
N TYR A 64 -24.95 -4.24 -9.23
CA TYR A 64 -25.88 -4.48 -8.13
C TYR A 64 -26.34 -3.23 -7.39
N ASN A 65 -25.59 -2.13 -7.40
CA ASN A 65 -26.05 -0.92 -6.72
C ASN A 65 -27.29 -0.34 -7.42
N LYS A 66 -28.21 0.20 -6.62
CA LYS A 66 -29.41 0.92 -7.08
C LYS A 66 -29.47 2.30 -6.43
N PRO A 67 -30.30 3.24 -6.95
CA PRO A 67 -30.60 4.46 -6.21
C PRO A 67 -31.04 4.11 -4.78
N ASN A 68 -30.39 4.70 -3.78
CA ASN A 68 -30.58 4.46 -2.34
C ASN A 68 -30.18 3.06 -1.82
N LEU A 69 -29.46 2.25 -2.61
CA LEU A 69 -28.94 0.95 -2.16
C LEU A 69 -27.50 0.73 -2.64
N PRO A 70 -26.50 1.41 -2.05
CA PRO A 70 -25.10 1.29 -2.42
C PRO A 70 -24.43 0.10 -1.71
N ILE A 71 -24.75 -1.13 -2.15
CA ILE A 71 -24.27 -2.37 -1.53
C ILE A 71 -22.73 -2.47 -1.58
N PHE A 72 -22.13 -2.14 -2.72
CA PHE A 72 -20.68 -2.17 -2.92
C PHE A 72 -20.15 -0.74 -2.99
N ASN A 73 -19.54 -0.30 -1.89
CA ASN A 73 -18.99 1.04 -1.72
C ASN A 73 -17.64 1.08 -0.99
N ASN A 74 -17.03 -0.08 -0.70
CA ASN A 74 -15.77 -0.18 0.01
C ASN A 74 -14.58 0.34 -0.81
N PHE A 75 -13.58 0.86 -0.11
CA PHE A 75 -12.30 1.26 -0.67
C PHE A 75 -11.30 0.11 -0.60
N ILE A 76 -10.34 0.13 -1.52
CA ILE A 76 -9.18 -0.76 -1.54
C ILE A 76 -7.96 0.08 -1.18
N TYR A 77 -7.28 -0.29 -0.09
CA TYR A 77 -6.04 0.34 0.34
C TYR A 77 -4.86 -0.58 0.07
N VAL A 78 -3.80 -0.03 -0.50
CA VAL A 78 -2.53 -0.73 -0.70
C VAL A 78 -1.43 0.07 -0.03
N VAL A 79 -0.56 -0.59 0.72
CA VAL A 79 0.70 0.01 1.19
C VAL A 79 1.83 -0.55 0.33
N CYS A 80 2.69 0.32 -0.19
CA CYS A 80 3.86 -0.08 -0.97
C CYS A 80 5.08 0.77 -0.62
N GLY A 81 6.27 0.29 -0.99
CA GLY A 81 7.52 1.06 -0.93
C GLY A 81 8.21 1.07 -2.29
N ASP A 82 9.43 1.62 -2.33
CA ASP A 82 10.21 1.81 -3.56
C ASP A 82 10.33 0.54 -4.41
N GLY A 83 10.64 -0.59 -3.76
CA GLY A 83 10.83 -1.87 -4.45
C GLY A 83 9.58 -2.34 -5.21
N CYS A 84 8.39 -2.09 -4.66
CA CYS A 84 7.15 -2.40 -5.38
C CYS A 84 6.96 -1.51 -6.60
N LEU A 85 7.43 -0.25 -6.56
CA LEU A 85 7.25 0.71 -7.64
C LEU A 85 8.27 0.57 -8.77
N GLN A 86 9.39 -0.11 -8.53
CA GLN A 86 10.36 -0.54 -9.55
C GLN A 86 9.92 -1.79 -10.32
N GLU A 87 9.12 -2.65 -9.70
CA GLU A 87 8.67 -3.89 -10.33
C GLU A 87 7.74 -3.63 -11.52
N GLY A 88 8.07 -4.21 -12.68
CA GLY A 88 7.34 -3.96 -13.94
C GLY A 88 5.86 -4.34 -13.85
N VAL A 89 5.52 -5.39 -13.10
CA VAL A 89 4.13 -5.82 -12.87
C VAL A 89 3.30 -4.72 -12.19
N ALA A 90 3.91 -3.93 -11.31
CA ALA A 90 3.23 -2.81 -10.69
C ALA A 90 2.98 -1.70 -11.72
N ALA A 91 3.96 -1.40 -12.59
CA ALA A 91 3.80 -0.40 -13.64
C ALA A 91 2.65 -0.75 -14.61
N GLU A 92 2.54 -2.01 -15.03
CA GLU A 92 1.42 -2.52 -15.84
C GLU A 92 0.07 -2.30 -15.14
N ALA A 93 -0.03 -2.73 -13.87
CA ALA A 93 -1.26 -2.62 -13.09
C ALA A 93 -1.65 -1.15 -12.82
N ILE A 94 -0.67 -0.27 -12.53
CA ILE A 94 -0.87 1.16 -12.29
C ILE A 94 -1.42 1.83 -13.55
N SER A 95 -0.83 1.54 -14.71
CA SER A 95 -1.30 2.06 -16.01
C SER A 95 -2.75 1.64 -16.30
N LEU A 96 -3.06 0.36 -16.07
CA LEU A 96 -4.42 -0.16 -16.25
C LEU A 96 -5.43 0.49 -15.29
N ALA A 97 -5.08 0.63 -14.01
CA ALA A 97 -5.98 1.20 -13.00
C ALA A 97 -6.36 2.65 -13.31
N GLY A 98 -5.42 3.44 -13.82
CA GLY A 98 -5.68 4.80 -14.28
C GLY A 98 -6.59 4.83 -15.51
N THR A 99 -6.32 3.97 -16.50
CA THR A 99 -7.18 3.78 -17.69
C THR A 99 -8.62 3.43 -17.30
N LEU A 100 -8.79 2.56 -16.30
CA LEU A 100 -10.09 2.12 -15.79
C LEU A 100 -10.73 3.09 -14.79
N LYS A 101 -10.07 4.19 -14.44
CA LYS A 101 -10.58 5.23 -13.53
C LYS A 101 -11.06 4.67 -12.18
N LEU A 102 -10.24 3.81 -11.57
CA LEU A 102 -10.59 3.11 -10.33
C LEU A 102 -10.54 4.02 -9.09
N GLY A 103 -11.50 4.95 -8.95
CA GLY A 103 -11.57 5.94 -7.85
C GLY A 103 -11.79 5.39 -6.45
N ARG A 104 -11.87 4.06 -6.28
CA ARG A 104 -11.91 3.40 -4.97
C ARG A 104 -10.58 2.76 -4.57
N LEU A 105 -9.54 2.92 -5.39
CA LEU A 105 -8.18 2.46 -5.10
C LEU A 105 -7.35 3.61 -4.54
N ILE A 106 -6.82 3.42 -3.34
CA ILE A 106 -5.92 4.36 -2.67
C ILE A 106 -4.63 3.64 -2.32
N VAL A 107 -3.52 4.10 -2.88
CA VAL A 107 -2.18 3.58 -2.61
C VAL A 107 -1.46 4.53 -1.64
N LEU A 108 -0.98 4.00 -0.53
CA LEU A 108 -0.09 4.67 0.40
C LEU A 108 1.33 4.24 0.08
N TYR A 109 2.14 5.17 -0.41
CA TYR A 109 3.51 4.93 -0.79
C TYR A 109 4.44 5.41 0.33
N ASP A 110 5.16 4.47 0.94
CA ASP A 110 6.25 4.73 1.88
C ASP A 110 7.48 5.24 1.11
N ASN A 111 7.57 6.56 0.97
CA ASN A 111 8.64 7.24 0.26
C ASN A 111 9.80 7.54 1.23
N ASN A 112 10.56 6.51 1.57
CA ASN A 112 11.64 6.63 2.55
C ASN A 112 13.03 6.84 1.92
N ASN A 113 13.17 6.67 0.59
CA ASN A 113 14.40 6.79 -0.21
C ASN A 113 15.49 5.74 0.09
N ILE A 114 15.14 4.60 0.68
CA ILE A 114 16.06 3.53 1.05
C ILE A 114 15.54 2.17 0.55
N GLN A 115 16.44 1.42 -0.08
CA GLN A 115 16.27 0.03 -0.46
C GLN A 115 17.38 -0.82 0.18
N ILE A 116 17.39 -2.13 -0.10
CA ILE A 116 18.41 -3.06 0.42
C ILE A 116 19.83 -2.58 0.09
N ASP A 117 20.07 -2.13 -1.14
CA ASP A 117 21.39 -1.71 -1.61
C ASP A 117 21.79 -0.29 -1.16
N GLY A 118 20.93 0.40 -0.40
CA GLY A 118 21.20 1.77 0.06
C GLY A 118 20.19 2.78 -0.45
N SER A 119 20.66 3.99 -0.74
CA SER A 119 19.81 5.07 -1.23
C SER A 119 19.21 4.75 -2.59
N THR A 120 17.94 5.09 -2.78
CA THR A 120 17.26 5.02 -4.09
C THR A 120 17.98 5.82 -5.17
N ASN A 121 18.82 6.81 -4.83
CA ASN A 121 19.63 7.55 -5.79
C ASN A 121 20.58 6.68 -6.64
N LEU A 122 20.85 5.45 -6.19
CA LEU A 122 21.69 4.50 -6.93
C LEU A 122 20.96 3.85 -8.11
N SER A 123 19.63 3.70 -8.07
CA SER A 123 18.88 2.84 -9.01
C SER A 123 17.43 3.26 -9.29
N PHE A 124 16.90 4.26 -8.58
CA PHE A 124 15.50 4.68 -8.63
C PHE A 124 15.36 6.20 -8.44
N THR A 125 15.61 6.94 -9.53
CA THR A 125 15.67 8.42 -9.55
C THR A 125 14.55 9.06 -10.39
N GLU A 126 13.56 8.27 -10.78
CA GLU A 126 12.43 8.74 -11.57
C GLU A 126 11.50 9.69 -10.80
N ASP A 127 10.77 10.50 -11.56
CA ASP A 127 9.75 11.39 -11.01
C ASP A 127 8.43 10.62 -10.82
N ILE A 128 8.22 10.11 -9.61
CA ILE A 128 7.04 9.32 -9.23
C ILE A 128 5.75 10.11 -9.45
N GLN A 129 5.74 11.40 -9.10
CA GLN A 129 4.58 12.24 -9.30
C GLN A 129 4.21 12.28 -10.79
N LYS A 130 5.16 12.61 -11.67
CA LYS A 130 4.90 12.68 -13.11
C LYS A 130 4.51 11.33 -13.69
N ARG A 131 5.12 10.22 -13.24
CA ARG A 131 4.73 8.87 -13.71
C ARG A 131 3.26 8.59 -13.41
N PHE A 132 2.82 8.79 -12.17
CA PHE A 132 1.44 8.54 -11.77
C PHE A 132 0.46 9.51 -12.44
N GLU A 133 0.78 10.80 -12.49
CA GLU A 133 -0.04 11.80 -13.20
C GLU A 133 -0.19 11.47 -14.70
N SER A 134 0.88 11.03 -15.36
CA SER A 134 0.84 10.60 -16.77
C SER A 134 -0.08 9.39 -17.00
N MET A 135 -0.25 8.55 -15.98
CA MET A 135 -1.13 7.38 -16.00
C MET A 135 -2.56 7.72 -15.53
N GLY A 136 -2.87 9.00 -15.31
CA GLY A 136 -4.23 9.44 -14.95
C GLY A 136 -4.58 9.26 -13.47
N TRP A 137 -3.58 9.16 -12.59
CA TRP A 137 -3.79 9.09 -11.15
C TRP A 137 -3.91 10.47 -10.51
N HIS A 138 -4.61 10.52 -9.38
CA HIS A 138 -4.50 11.62 -8.44
C HIS A 138 -3.30 11.41 -7.52
N TYR A 139 -2.44 12.42 -7.40
CA TYR A 139 -1.22 12.36 -6.60
C TYR A 139 -1.29 13.36 -5.45
N GLN A 140 -0.91 12.90 -4.26
CA GLN A 140 -0.70 13.75 -3.09
C GLN A 140 0.66 13.46 -2.49
N TYR A 141 1.25 14.46 -1.83
CA TYR A 141 2.53 14.34 -1.14
C TYR A 141 2.42 14.85 0.30
N ILE A 142 2.89 14.05 1.24
CA ILE A 142 3.01 14.39 2.66
C ILE A 142 4.50 14.47 3.00
N SER A 143 4.98 15.66 3.38
CA SER A 143 6.41 15.88 3.61
C SER A 143 6.91 15.41 4.99
N HIS A 144 6.00 15.17 5.95
CA HIS A 144 6.32 14.87 7.35
C HIS A 144 5.61 13.61 7.86
N GLY A 145 5.73 12.51 7.11
CA GLY A 145 5.01 11.26 7.37
C GLY A 145 5.34 10.57 8.69
N ASP A 146 6.48 10.88 9.30
CA ASP A 146 6.87 10.31 10.60
C ASP A 146 5.94 10.75 11.75
N THR A 147 5.29 11.91 11.62
CA THR A 147 4.50 12.53 12.71
C THR A 147 3.16 13.11 12.28
N ASP A 148 2.98 13.44 11.00
CA ASP A 148 1.78 14.13 10.51
C ASP A 148 0.62 13.17 10.19
N ILE A 149 0.09 12.53 11.23
CA ILE A 149 -1.03 11.59 11.11
C ILE A 149 -2.28 12.31 10.59
N ASP A 150 -2.55 13.52 11.09
CA ASP A 150 -3.68 14.35 10.64
C ASP A 150 -3.58 14.70 9.15
N GLY A 151 -2.38 14.99 8.65
CA GLY A 151 -2.13 15.24 7.23
C GLY A 151 -2.39 14.00 6.37
N ILE A 152 -1.95 12.82 6.84
CA ILE A 152 -2.23 11.54 6.16
C ILE A 152 -3.74 11.25 6.15
N GLU A 153 -4.44 11.44 7.26
CA GLU A 153 -5.90 11.25 7.34
C GLU A 153 -6.63 12.19 6.37
N LYS A 154 -6.29 13.48 6.37
CA LYS A 154 -6.86 14.46 5.43
C LYS A 154 -6.61 14.06 3.99
N ALA A 155 -5.41 13.58 3.65
CA ALA A 155 -5.10 13.15 2.29
C ALA A 155 -5.91 11.92 1.88
N VAL A 156 -6.16 10.98 2.80
CA VAL A 156 -7.07 9.85 2.56
C VAL A 156 -8.50 10.34 2.31
N GLU A 157 -9.00 11.30 3.09
CA GLU A 157 -10.33 11.87 2.87
C GLU A 157 -10.44 12.62 1.53
N VAL A 158 -9.41 13.38 1.14
CA VAL A 158 -9.35 13.99 -0.19
C VAL A 158 -9.37 12.91 -1.28
N ALA A 159 -8.56 11.85 -1.15
CA ALA A 159 -8.51 10.75 -2.10
C ALA A 159 -9.86 10.03 -2.25
N LYS A 160 -10.62 9.84 -1.16
CA LYS A 160 -11.97 9.27 -1.21
C LYS A 160 -12.98 10.10 -2.02
N ASN A 161 -12.76 11.42 -2.10
CA ASN A 161 -13.59 12.33 -2.88
C ASN A 161 -13.20 12.38 -4.37
N ILE A 162 -12.04 11.83 -4.75
CA ILE A 162 -11.64 11.67 -6.15
C ILE A 162 -12.21 10.36 -6.70
N THR A 163 -13.36 10.46 -7.36
CA THR A 163 -14.14 9.29 -7.77
C THR A 163 -13.84 8.80 -9.19
N ASP A 164 -13.13 9.59 -9.99
CA ASP A 164 -12.85 9.33 -11.41
C ASP A 164 -11.37 8.98 -11.68
N LYS A 165 -10.56 8.84 -10.64
CA LYS A 165 -9.14 8.46 -10.73
C LYS A 165 -8.72 7.66 -9.51
N PRO A 166 -7.90 6.60 -9.65
CA PRO A 166 -7.21 6.03 -8.50
C PRO A 166 -6.26 7.08 -7.88
N SER A 167 -6.00 6.96 -6.58
CA SER A 167 -5.16 7.89 -5.84
C SER A 167 -3.89 7.24 -5.32
N ILE A 168 -2.77 7.95 -5.40
CA ILE A 168 -1.54 7.63 -4.66
C ILE A 168 -1.21 8.78 -3.71
N ILE A 169 -0.84 8.43 -2.48
CA ILE A 169 -0.38 9.34 -1.45
C ILE A 169 1.07 8.97 -1.17
N SER A 170 1.99 9.79 -1.64
CA SER A 170 3.43 9.68 -1.41
C SER A 170 3.75 10.27 -0.04
N ILE A 171 4.13 9.42 0.90
CA ILE A 171 4.33 9.80 2.30
C ILE A 171 5.83 9.77 2.56
N LYS A 172 6.42 10.95 2.74
CA LYS A 172 7.83 11.07 3.07
C LYS A 172 8.07 10.66 4.51
N THR A 173 8.74 9.53 4.70
CA THR A 173 9.10 8.96 6.00
C THR A 173 10.61 8.82 6.15
N THR A 174 11.04 8.51 7.37
CA THR A 174 12.38 8.03 7.70
C THR A 174 12.31 6.54 8.01
N ILE A 175 12.97 5.69 7.22
CA ILE A 175 13.03 4.24 7.50
C ILE A 175 13.64 4.01 8.89
N GLY A 176 13.01 3.16 9.70
CA GLY A 176 13.44 2.89 11.07
C GLY A 176 13.43 4.11 11.98
N TYR A 177 12.50 5.06 11.77
CA TYR A 177 12.30 6.25 12.59
C TYR A 177 12.50 5.97 14.10
N ALA A 178 13.28 6.83 14.76
CA ALA A 178 13.73 6.74 16.16
C ALA A 178 14.82 5.69 16.47
N SER A 179 15.25 4.87 15.50
CA SER A 179 16.44 4.02 15.65
C SER A 179 17.74 4.84 15.59
N LYS A 180 18.79 4.36 16.24
CA LYS A 180 20.17 4.88 16.03
C LYS A 180 20.66 4.72 14.59
N LYS A 181 20.05 3.80 13.83
CA LYS A 181 20.33 3.52 12.41
C LYS A 181 19.22 4.03 11.48
N GLN A 182 18.37 4.94 11.94
CA GLN A 182 17.30 5.48 11.10
C GLN A 182 17.86 6.09 9.81
N GLY A 183 17.13 5.96 8.70
CA GLY A 183 17.54 6.51 7.40
C GLY A 183 18.66 5.74 6.69
N THR A 184 19.06 4.55 7.18
CA THR A 184 20.08 3.70 6.52
C THR A 184 19.49 2.39 6.04
N ALA A 185 20.13 1.73 5.07
CA ALA A 185 19.71 0.39 4.63
C ALA A 185 19.89 -0.68 5.72
N ASP A 186 20.72 -0.44 6.74
CA ASP A 186 20.99 -1.40 7.81
C ASP A 186 19.74 -1.72 8.64
N VAL A 187 18.77 -0.80 8.72
CA VAL A 187 17.51 -1.02 9.46
C VAL A 187 16.42 -1.66 8.60
N HIS A 188 16.67 -1.94 7.32
CA HIS A 188 15.69 -2.51 6.40
C HIS A 188 15.27 -3.94 6.76
N GLY A 189 16.23 -4.80 7.10
CA GLY A 189 15.99 -6.24 7.17
C GLY A 189 16.72 -6.99 8.29
N ALA A 190 17.32 -6.28 9.25
CA ALA A 190 18.08 -6.86 10.34
C ALA A 190 17.61 -6.31 11.72
N PRO A 191 17.47 -7.16 12.75
CA PRO A 191 17.25 -6.73 14.13
C PRO A 191 18.37 -5.86 14.71
#